data_AF-A0A6N0C0V8-F1
#
_entry.id   AF-A0A6N0C0V8-F1
#
_cell.length_a   1.000
_cell.length_b   1.000
_cell.length_c   1.000
_cell.angle_alpha   90.00
_cell.angle_beta   90.00
_cell.angle_gamma   90.00
#
_symmetry.space_group_name_H-M   'P 1'
#
loop_
_entity.id
_entity.type
_entity.pdbx_description
1 polymer ?
#
loop_
_entity_poly.entity_id
_entity_poly.type
_entity_poly.pdbx_seq_one_letter_code
_entity_poly.pdbx_strand_id
1 'polypeptide(L)'
;TAVMNKHLNELMEGLTAKVFRTYNASFTLQQQLDKLTNPDDSLSEKILSYNRANRAVAILCNHQRAVPKGHQKSMEKLKEKIDTKRETIRDAERSVKDAQKDAKRGSVKEKQIYDKKKKMLERLKDQLAKLEIQETDRDENKTIALGTSKLNYLDPRISVAWCKKYDVPIEKIYNKTQRDK
;
A
#
# COMPACT_ATOMS: atom_id res chain seq x y z
N THR A 1 -11.57 2.89 -36.95
CA THR A 1 -11.02 3.85 -35.96
C THR A 1 -10.53 5.16 -36.59
N ALA A 2 -10.06 5.18 -37.84
CA ALA A 2 -9.56 6.39 -38.50
C ALA A 2 -10.59 7.55 -38.59
N VAL A 3 -11.84 7.25 -38.98
CA VAL A 3 -12.92 8.26 -39.07
C VAL A 3 -13.19 8.94 -37.71
N MET A 4 -13.27 8.14 -36.64
CA MET A 4 -13.44 8.65 -35.26
C MET A 4 -12.24 9.51 -34.83
N ASN A 5 -11.00 9.06 -35.05
CA ASN A 5 -9.82 9.85 -34.66
C ASN A 5 -9.70 11.14 -35.48
N LYS A 6 -10.12 11.15 -36.75
CA LYS A 6 -10.18 12.37 -37.55
C LYS A 6 -11.15 13.38 -36.93
N HIS A 7 -12.35 12.92 -36.58
CA HIS A 7 -13.33 13.77 -35.89
C HIS A 7 -12.82 14.28 -34.53
N LEU A 8 -12.19 13.42 -33.72
CA LEU A 8 -11.59 13.84 -32.45
C LEU A 8 -10.51 14.91 -32.65
N ASN A 9 -9.66 14.75 -33.66
CA ASN A 9 -8.61 15.72 -33.97
C ASN A 9 -9.16 17.08 -34.45
N GLU A 10 -10.35 17.09 -35.08
CA GLU A 10 -11.05 18.34 -35.43
C GLU A 10 -11.57 19.08 -34.18
N LEU A 11 -11.90 18.36 -33.10
CA LEU A 11 -12.36 18.94 -31.83
C LEU A 11 -11.19 19.48 -30.97
N MET A 12 -10.05 18.80 -31.02
CA MET A 12 -8.81 19.22 -30.35
C MET A 12 -7.63 18.61 -31.10
N GLU A 13 -6.69 19.45 -31.52
CA GLU A 13 -5.48 18.99 -32.22
C GLU A 13 -4.72 17.93 -31.39
N GLY A 14 -4.38 16.81 -32.02
CA GLY A 14 -3.70 15.68 -31.39
C GLY A 14 -4.60 14.75 -30.57
N LEU A 15 -5.91 15.04 -30.45
CA LEU A 15 -6.83 14.20 -29.70
C LEU A 15 -7.12 12.89 -30.45
N THR A 16 -6.95 11.78 -29.77
CA THR A 16 -7.27 10.43 -30.27
C THR A 16 -7.99 9.63 -29.19
N ALA A 17 -8.63 8.52 -29.56
CA ALA A 17 -9.29 7.65 -28.59
C ALA A 17 -8.35 7.13 -27.48
N LYS A 18 -7.04 7.01 -27.75
CA LYS A 18 -6.04 6.61 -26.73
C LYS A 18 -5.89 7.67 -25.64
N VAL A 19 -5.98 8.96 -25.99
CA VAL A 19 -5.84 10.08 -25.03
C VAL A 19 -6.89 9.98 -23.93
N PHE A 20 -8.12 9.59 -24.27
CA PHE A 20 -9.19 9.38 -23.28
C PHE A 20 -8.85 8.31 -22.24
N ARG A 21 -8.19 7.20 -22.65
CA ARG A 21 -7.76 6.17 -21.70
C ARG A 21 -6.74 6.70 -20.70
N THR A 22 -5.74 7.46 -21.18
CA THR A 22 -4.72 8.07 -20.32
C THR A 22 -5.32 9.14 -19.40
N TYR A 23 -6.21 10.00 -19.92
CA TYR A 23 -6.91 11.00 -19.12
C TYR A 23 -7.73 10.34 -18.01
N ASN A 24 -8.62 9.40 -18.35
CA ASN A 24 -9.49 8.74 -17.38
C ASN A 24 -8.69 7.97 -16.33
N ALA A 25 -7.59 7.32 -16.72
CA ALA A 25 -6.71 6.62 -15.80
C ALA A 25 -6.00 7.58 -14.82
N SER A 26 -5.39 8.65 -15.33
CA SER A 26 -4.68 9.64 -14.50
C SER A 26 -5.63 10.40 -13.57
N PHE A 27 -6.79 10.81 -14.08
CA PHE A 27 -7.81 11.48 -13.30
C PHE A 27 -8.38 10.58 -12.19
N THR A 28 -8.65 9.30 -12.52
CA THR A 28 -9.09 8.32 -11.52
C THR A 28 -8.04 8.12 -10.44
N LEU A 29 -6.75 8.02 -10.79
CA LEU A 29 -5.68 7.91 -9.80
C LEU A 29 -5.73 9.09 -8.82
N GLN A 30 -5.76 10.31 -9.34
CA GLN A 30 -5.78 11.52 -8.52
C GLN A 30 -6.97 11.53 -7.56
N GLN A 31 -8.18 11.31 -8.08
CA GLN A 31 -9.39 11.28 -7.26
C GLN A 31 -9.36 10.18 -6.19
N GLN A 32 -8.82 9.01 -6.51
CA GLN A 32 -8.74 7.91 -5.55
C GLN A 32 -7.67 8.17 -4.49
N LEU A 33 -6.53 8.75 -4.85
CA LEU A 33 -5.52 9.14 -3.87
C LEU A 33 -6.06 10.22 -2.91
N ASP A 34 -6.82 11.18 -3.42
CA ASP A 34 -7.44 12.22 -2.58
C ASP A 34 -8.49 11.64 -1.62
N LYS A 35 -9.23 10.60 -2.04
CA LYS A 35 -10.26 9.95 -1.22
C LYS A 35 -9.72 8.95 -0.21
N LEU A 36 -8.68 8.19 -0.58
CA LEU A 36 -8.21 7.02 0.18
C LEU A 36 -7.02 7.32 1.09
N THR A 37 -6.31 8.44 0.88
CA THR A 37 -5.12 8.75 1.67
C THR A 37 -5.49 9.53 2.92
N ASN A 38 -5.21 8.96 4.09
CA ASN A 38 -5.29 9.69 5.35
C ASN A 38 -3.88 10.22 5.74
N PRO A 39 -3.74 11.52 6.07
CA PRO A 39 -2.44 12.09 6.45
C PRO A 39 -1.80 11.43 7.68
N ASP A 40 -2.60 10.93 8.63
CA ASP A 40 -2.14 10.37 9.90
C ASP A 40 -1.75 8.89 9.80
N ASP A 41 -1.97 8.27 8.63
CA ASP A 41 -1.63 6.88 8.38
C ASP A 41 -0.10 6.65 8.41
N SER A 42 0.27 5.46 8.83
CA SER A 42 1.64 4.98 8.71
C SER A 42 2.07 4.88 7.25
N LEU A 43 3.39 4.83 7.01
CA LEU A 43 3.94 4.65 5.67
C LEU A 43 3.35 3.42 4.95
N SER A 44 3.13 2.31 5.68
CA SER A 44 2.60 1.08 5.11
C SER A 44 1.13 1.20 4.69
N GLU A 45 0.33 1.92 5.47
CA GLU A 45 -1.09 2.20 5.16
C GLU A 45 -1.21 3.15 3.97
N LYS A 46 -0.39 4.21 3.92
CA LYS A 46 -0.33 5.11 2.75
C LYS A 46 0.01 4.37 1.46
N ILE A 47 0.95 3.42 1.52
CA ILE A 47 1.29 2.57 0.37
C ILE A 47 0.10 1.68 -0.03
N LEU A 48 -0.65 1.13 0.93
CA LEU A 48 -1.86 0.36 0.64
C LEU A 48 -2.93 1.23 -0.05
N SER A 49 -3.15 2.45 0.42
CA SER A 49 -4.07 3.41 -0.22
C SER A 49 -3.63 3.75 -1.64
N TYR A 50 -2.33 3.93 -1.88
CA TYR A 50 -1.81 4.11 -3.24
C TYR A 50 -2.08 2.89 -4.14
N ASN A 51 -1.85 1.68 -3.64
CA ASN A 51 -2.09 0.45 -4.39
C ASN A 51 -3.57 0.27 -4.70
N ARG A 52 -4.47 0.58 -3.76
CA ARG A 52 -5.92 0.60 -3.98
C ARG A 52 -6.34 1.61 -5.04
N ALA A 53 -5.78 2.82 -5.02
CA ALA A 53 -6.01 3.82 -6.05
C ALA A 53 -5.56 3.33 -7.44
N ASN A 54 -4.38 2.74 -7.55
CA ASN A 54 -3.90 2.16 -8.81
C ASN A 54 -4.73 0.93 -9.23
N ARG A 55 -5.24 0.14 -8.28
CA ARG A 55 -6.13 -0.99 -8.55
C ARG A 55 -7.43 -0.53 -9.19
N ALA A 56 -8.03 0.56 -8.71
CA ALA A 56 -9.21 1.16 -9.33
C ALA A 56 -8.95 1.57 -10.79
N VAL A 57 -7.77 2.14 -11.07
CA VAL A 57 -7.35 2.47 -12.44
C VAL A 57 -7.16 1.22 -13.30
N ALA A 58 -6.53 0.18 -12.74
CA ALA A 58 -6.31 -1.08 -13.44
C ALA A 58 -7.64 -1.78 -13.78
N ILE A 59 -8.63 -1.72 -12.89
CA ILE A 59 -10.00 -2.21 -13.14
C ILE A 59 -10.65 -1.39 -14.26
N LEU A 60 -10.59 -0.06 -14.20
CA LEU A 60 -11.11 0.83 -15.25
C LEU A 60 -10.49 0.51 -16.63
N CYS A 61 -9.20 0.18 -16.65
CA CYS A 61 -8.47 -0.16 -17.88
C CYS A 61 -8.59 -1.65 -18.28
N ASN A 62 -9.36 -2.46 -17.55
CA ASN A 62 -9.50 -3.91 -17.73
C ASN A 62 -8.16 -4.68 -17.71
N HIS A 63 -7.22 -4.27 -16.85
CA HIS A 63 -5.94 -4.96 -16.67
C HIS A 63 -6.07 -6.16 -15.73
N GLN A 64 -6.78 -7.18 -16.18
CA GLN A 64 -6.97 -8.43 -15.44
C GLN A 64 -5.75 -9.35 -15.60
N ARG A 65 -5.56 -10.24 -14.61
CA ARG A 65 -4.64 -11.37 -14.69
C ARG A 65 -5.25 -12.60 -14.02
N ALA A 66 -4.82 -13.78 -14.46
CA ALA A 66 -5.11 -15.01 -13.73
C ALA A 66 -4.42 -15.00 -12.35
N VAL A 67 -5.05 -15.66 -11.38
CA VAL A 67 -4.44 -15.86 -10.06
C VAL A 67 -3.13 -16.63 -10.22
N PRO A 68 -2.00 -16.14 -9.70
CA PRO A 68 -0.73 -16.85 -9.81
C PRO A 68 -0.80 -18.25 -9.19
N LYS A 69 -0.21 -19.26 -9.83
CA LYS A 69 -0.25 -20.66 -9.38
C LYS A 69 0.23 -20.86 -7.92
N GLY A 70 1.20 -20.05 -7.48
CA GLY A 70 1.75 -20.10 -6.11
C GLY A 70 1.06 -19.18 -5.10
N HIS A 71 -0.03 -18.49 -5.48
CA HIS A 71 -0.67 -17.49 -4.64
C HIS A 71 -1.19 -18.09 -3.33
N GLN A 72 -1.97 -19.17 -3.40
CA GLN A 72 -2.55 -19.83 -2.23
C GLN A 72 -1.47 -20.23 -1.21
N LYS A 73 -0.45 -20.96 -1.66
CA LYS A 73 0.69 -21.37 -0.81
C LYS A 73 1.44 -20.19 -0.21
N SER A 74 1.56 -19.08 -0.95
CA SER A 74 2.18 -17.86 -0.42
C SER A 74 1.31 -17.15 0.60
N MET A 75 -0.02 -17.23 0.49
CA MET A 75 -0.96 -16.63 1.44
C MET A 75 -1.02 -17.44 2.73
N GLU A 76 -1.01 -18.77 2.64
CA GLU A 76 -0.93 -19.67 3.80
C GLU A 76 0.32 -19.39 4.64
N LYS A 77 1.50 -19.33 4.01
CA LYS A 77 2.75 -18.98 4.70
C LYS A 77 2.73 -17.58 5.33
N LEU A 78 1.98 -16.64 4.76
CA LEU A 78 1.85 -15.30 5.32
C LEU A 78 0.92 -15.31 6.54
N LYS A 79 -0.19 -16.04 6.47
CA LYS A 79 -1.12 -16.25 7.58
C LYS A 79 -0.44 -16.95 8.76
N GLU A 80 0.32 -18.01 8.53
CA GLU A 80 1.10 -18.69 9.57
C GLU A 80 2.06 -17.74 10.30
N LYS A 81 2.72 -16.83 9.56
CA LYS A 81 3.58 -15.79 10.14
C LYS A 81 2.80 -14.78 10.97
N ILE A 82 1.64 -14.35 10.48
CA ILE A 82 0.73 -13.44 11.20
C ILE A 82 0.26 -14.09 12.50
N ASP A 83 -0.16 -15.35 12.46
CA ASP A 83 -0.66 -16.06 13.64
C ASP A 83 0.45 -16.28 14.67
N THR A 84 1.63 -16.71 14.24
CA THR A 84 2.82 -16.82 15.12
C THR A 84 3.15 -15.47 15.77
N LYS A 85 3.04 -14.38 15.00
CA LYS A 85 3.29 -13.02 15.49
C LYS A 85 2.24 -12.58 16.52
N ARG A 86 0.96 -12.91 16.29
CA ARG A 86 -0.14 -12.65 17.22
C ARG A 86 0.07 -13.37 18.54
N GLU A 87 0.50 -14.63 18.53
CA GLU A 87 0.82 -15.35 19.78
C GLU A 87 2.00 -14.68 20.51
N THR A 88 3.07 -14.32 19.79
CA THR A 88 4.21 -13.59 20.38
C THR A 88 3.79 -12.27 21.03
N ILE A 89 2.84 -11.56 20.40
CA ILE A 89 2.29 -10.31 20.95
C ILE A 89 1.48 -10.60 22.21
N ARG A 90 0.63 -11.62 22.23
CA ARG A 90 -0.14 -12.01 23.43
C ARG A 90 0.75 -12.32 24.62
N ASP A 91 1.85 -13.05 24.39
CA ASP A 91 2.86 -13.31 25.43
C ASP A 91 3.58 -12.04 25.91
N ALA A 92 3.91 -11.15 24.98
CA ALA A 92 4.50 -9.85 25.31
C ALA A 92 3.53 -8.95 26.09
N GLU A 93 2.24 -8.95 25.75
CA GLU A 93 1.20 -8.21 26.46
C GLU A 93 1.04 -8.69 27.90
N ARG A 94 1.00 -10.02 28.11
CA ARG A 94 1.04 -10.62 29.46
C ARG A 94 2.28 -10.15 30.23
N SER A 95 3.45 -10.26 29.60
CA SER A 95 4.73 -9.86 30.18
C SER A 95 4.82 -8.38 30.54
N VAL A 96 4.21 -7.50 29.74
CA VAL A 96 4.11 -6.06 29.99
C VAL A 96 3.16 -5.78 31.15
N LYS A 97 2.01 -6.46 31.20
CA LYS A 97 1.02 -6.31 32.28
C LYS A 97 1.60 -6.70 33.63
N ASP A 98 2.37 -7.78 33.70
CA ASP A 98 3.02 -8.19 34.94
C ASP A 98 4.14 -7.23 35.33
N ALA A 99 5.00 -6.84 34.38
CA ALA A 99 6.02 -5.82 34.64
C ALA A 99 5.43 -4.45 35.05
N GLN A 100 4.22 -4.12 34.58
CA GLN A 100 3.51 -2.91 35.01
C GLN A 100 3.08 -2.99 36.48
N LYS A 101 2.64 -4.16 36.95
CA LYS A 101 2.29 -4.36 38.37
C LYS A 101 3.54 -4.24 39.24
N ASP A 102 4.65 -4.85 38.82
CA ASP A 102 5.92 -4.77 39.54
C ASP A 102 6.46 -3.34 39.58
N ALA A 103 6.39 -2.60 38.46
CA ALA A 103 6.84 -1.22 38.38
C ALA A 103 6.03 -0.22 39.24
N LYS A 104 4.77 -0.54 39.58
CA LYS A 104 3.94 0.28 40.47
C LYS A 104 4.40 0.23 41.93
N ARG A 105 5.00 -0.88 42.35
CA ARG A 105 5.45 -1.12 43.74
C ARG A 105 6.97 -1.25 43.86
N GLY A 106 7.68 -1.27 42.73
CA GLY A 106 9.10 -1.56 42.63
C GLY A 106 9.99 -0.32 42.52
N SER A 107 11.29 -0.59 42.40
CA SER A 107 12.33 0.41 42.29
C SER A 107 12.42 1.02 40.89
N VAL A 108 13.38 1.94 40.70
CA VAL A 108 13.73 2.50 39.39
C VAL A 108 14.05 1.40 38.36
N LYS A 109 14.62 0.27 38.81
CA LYS A 109 14.97 -0.87 37.96
C LYS A 109 13.73 -1.53 37.35
N GLU A 110 12.68 -1.76 38.13
CA GLU A 110 11.42 -2.36 37.66
C GLU A 110 10.70 -1.43 36.67
N LYS A 111 10.73 -0.11 36.89
CA LYS A 111 10.21 0.87 35.93
C LYS A 111 10.94 0.81 34.59
N GLN A 112 12.28 0.72 34.60
CA GLN A 112 13.06 0.55 33.36
C GLN A 112 12.75 -0.75 32.62
N ILE A 113 12.49 -1.84 33.35
CA ILE A 113 12.10 -3.14 32.76
C ILE A 113 10.72 -3.01 32.08
N TYR A 114 9.76 -2.37 32.74
CA TYR A 114 8.45 -2.10 32.15
C TYR A 114 8.58 -1.29 30.85
N ASP A 115 9.34 -0.20 30.85
CA ASP A 115 9.52 0.64 29.67
C ASP A 115 10.16 -0.12 28.51
N LYS A 116 11.15 -0.99 28.78
CA LYS A 116 11.77 -1.84 27.77
C LYS A 116 10.78 -2.83 27.17
N LYS A 117 9.99 -3.52 28.02
CA LYS A 117 8.97 -4.48 27.56
C LYS A 117 7.85 -3.78 26.77
N LYS A 118 7.41 -2.60 27.21
CA LYS A 118 6.43 -1.78 26.51
C LYS A 118 6.92 -1.38 25.12
N LYS A 119 8.15 -0.85 25.00
CA LYS A 119 8.76 -0.52 23.70
C LYS A 119 8.89 -1.75 22.79
N MET A 120 9.23 -2.91 23.34
CA MET A 120 9.28 -4.15 22.56
C MET A 120 7.89 -4.53 22.04
N LEU A 121 6.85 -4.42 22.87
CA LEU A 121 5.47 -4.72 22.48
C LEU A 121 5.00 -3.81 21.34
N GLU A 122 5.23 -2.50 21.43
CA GLU A 122 4.87 -1.56 20.34
C GLU A 122 5.56 -1.96 19.03
N ARG A 123 6.86 -2.28 19.07
CA ARG A 123 7.59 -2.76 17.88
C ARG A 123 7.00 -4.04 17.29
N LEU A 124 6.54 -4.97 18.14
CA LEU A 124 5.90 -6.21 17.68
C LEU A 124 4.56 -5.92 17.01
N LYS A 125 3.75 -5.00 17.57
CA LYS A 125 2.47 -4.55 16.99
C LYS A 125 2.68 -3.88 15.64
N ASP A 126 3.65 -2.99 15.50
CA ASP A 126 3.99 -2.35 14.22
C ASP A 126 4.39 -3.38 13.15
N GLN A 127 5.12 -4.43 13.56
CA GLN A 127 5.51 -5.50 12.65
C GLN A 127 4.32 -6.38 12.24
N LEU A 128 3.36 -6.61 13.15
CA LEU A 128 2.12 -7.32 12.83
C LEU A 128 1.28 -6.51 11.84
N ALA A 129 1.06 -5.23 12.10
CA ALA A 129 0.27 -4.35 11.21
C ALA A 129 0.83 -4.37 9.78
N LYS A 130 2.16 -4.33 9.62
CA LYS A 130 2.82 -4.44 8.30
C LYS A 130 2.53 -5.76 7.60
N LEU A 131 2.47 -6.88 8.32
CA LEU A 131 2.16 -8.19 7.74
C LEU A 131 0.69 -8.28 7.33
N GLU A 132 -0.23 -7.75 8.13
CA GLU A 132 -1.67 -7.71 7.83
C GLU A 132 -1.98 -6.81 6.63
N ILE A 133 -1.30 -5.66 6.51
CA ILE A 133 -1.36 -4.81 5.33
C ILE A 133 -0.83 -5.55 4.09
N GLN A 134 0.28 -6.28 4.23
CA GLN A 134 0.85 -7.06 3.14
C GLN A 134 -0.09 -8.19 2.69
N GLU A 135 -0.80 -8.83 3.62
CA GLU A 135 -1.81 -9.85 3.32
C GLU A 135 -2.94 -9.23 2.49
N THR A 136 -3.48 -8.11 2.98
CA THR A 136 -4.57 -7.37 2.34
C THR A 136 -4.19 -6.95 0.92
N ASP A 137 -3.02 -6.32 0.74
CA ASP A 137 -2.54 -5.87 -0.57
C ASP A 137 -2.38 -7.02 -1.57
N ARG A 138 -1.92 -8.19 -1.10
CA ARG A 138 -1.75 -9.37 -1.95
C ARG A 138 -3.08 -9.98 -2.37
N ASP A 139 -4.03 -10.09 -1.46
CA ASP A 139 -5.33 -10.69 -1.76
C ASP A 139 -6.16 -9.78 -2.69
N GLU A 140 -6.21 -8.48 -2.42
CA GLU A 140 -6.94 -7.51 -3.26
C GLU A 140 -6.42 -7.49 -4.71
N ASN A 141 -5.12 -7.68 -4.90
CA ASN A 141 -4.47 -7.60 -6.21
C ASN A 141 -4.31 -8.97 -6.91
N LYS A 142 -4.84 -10.07 -6.38
CA LYS A 142 -4.58 -11.43 -6.92
C LYS A 142 -5.03 -11.61 -8.37
N THR A 143 -6.08 -10.90 -8.81
CA THR A 143 -6.62 -10.93 -10.18
C THR A 143 -6.32 -9.68 -11.00
N ILE A 144 -5.58 -8.70 -10.46
CA ILE A 144 -5.37 -7.39 -11.11
C ILE A 144 -3.89 -7.14 -11.40
N ALA A 145 -3.57 -6.69 -12.61
CA ALA A 145 -2.22 -6.36 -13.05
C ALA A 145 -1.94 -4.86 -12.96
N LEU A 146 -1.25 -4.44 -11.89
CA LEU A 146 -0.99 -3.03 -11.59
C LEU A 146 0.14 -2.38 -12.42
N GLY A 147 1.02 -3.19 -13.04
CA GLY A 147 2.20 -2.68 -13.74
C GLY A 147 1.86 -1.90 -15.01
N THR A 148 0.88 -2.38 -15.76
CA THR A 148 0.52 -1.81 -17.07
C THR A 148 -0.11 -0.43 -16.94
N SER A 149 -1.03 -0.23 -15.98
CA SER A 149 -1.60 1.09 -15.68
C SER A 149 -0.49 2.05 -15.24
N LYS A 150 0.34 1.61 -14.29
CA LYS A 150 1.36 2.42 -13.65
C LYS A 150 2.40 3.03 -14.60
N LEU A 151 2.78 2.32 -15.66
CA LEU A 151 3.86 2.77 -16.56
C LEU A 151 3.42 3.43 -17.86
N ASN A 152 2.15 3.24 -18.24
CA ASN A 152 1.69 3.62 -19.58
C ASN A 152 0.48 4.57 -19.58
N TYR A 153 -0.27 4.64 -18.48
CA TYR A 153 -1.55 5.35 -18.44
C TYR A 153 -1.66 6.36 -17.29
N LEU A 154 -0.72 6.35 -16.33
CA LEU A 154 -0.68 7.31 -15.23
C LEU A 154 0.34 8.41 -15.53
N ASP A 155 -0.06 9.66 -15.31
CA ASP A 155 0.89 10.78 -15.22
C ASP A 155 1.76 10.61 -13.96
N PRO A 156 3.09 10.41 -14.10
CA PRO A 156 3.97 10.16 -12.96
C PRO A 156 4.04 11.35 -11.99
N ARG A 157 3.72 12.57 -12.44
CA ARG A 157 3.72 13.76 -11.59
C ARG A 157 2.67 13.69 -10.50
N ILE A 158 1.55 13.00 -10.73
CA ILE A 158 0.53 12.75 -9.70
C ILE A 158 1.14 11.94 -8.57
N SER A 159 1.84 10.84 -8.90
CA SER A 159 2.50 9.99 -7.91
C SER A 159 3.65 10.70 -7.20
N VAL A 160 4.45 11.51 -7.92
CA VAL A 160 5.53 12.31 -7.33
C VAL A 160 4.98 13.37 -6.37
N ALA A 161 3.91 14.07 -6.77
CA ALA A 161 3.26 15.07 -5.92
C ALA A 161 2.68 14.43 -4.65
N TRP A 162 2.03 13.28 -4.79
CA TRP A 162 1.53 12.51 -3.65
C TRP A 162 2.65 12.06 -2.72
N CYS A 163 3.76 11.54 -3.26
CA CYS A 163 4.92 11.14 -2.46
C CYS A 163 5.49 12.32 -1.65
N LYS A 164 5.65 13.48 -2.28
CA LYS A 164 6.13 14.70 -1.60
C LYS A 164 5.14 15.22 -0.55
N LYS A 165 3.83 15.16 -0.84
CA LYS A 165 2.78 15.65 0.06
C LYS A 165 2.69 14.84 1.36
N TYR A 166 2.87 13.52 1.28
CA TYR A 166 2.68 12.61 2.41
C TYR A 166 3.98 12.01 2.95
N ASP A 167 5.13 12.57 2.58
CA ASP A 167 6.47 12.12 2.95
C ASP A 167 6.70 10.62 2.71
N VAL A 168 6.23 10.14 1.55
CA VAL A 168 6.42 8.75 1.12
C VAL A 168 7.65 8.69 0.22
N PRO A 169 8.69 7.89 0.57
CA PRO A 169 9.86 7.77 -0.27
C PRO A 169 9.51 7.21 -1.65
N ILE A 170 9.93 7.90 -2.70
CA ILE A 170 9.55 7.60 -4.08
C ILE A 170 9.96 6.19 -4.50
N GLU A 171 11.02 5.63 -3.90
CA GLU A 171 11.48 4.26 -4.11
C GLU A 171 10.53 3.19 -3.59
N LYS A 172 9.60 3.54 -2.70
CA LYS A 172 8.51 2.66 -2.27
C LYS A 172 7.42 2.55 -3.33
N ILE A 173 7.29 3.57 -4.19
CA ILE A 173 6.34 3.57 -5.30
C ILE A 173 7.03 3.06 -6.56
N TYR A 174 8.11 3.67 -7.01
CA TYR A 174 8.80 3.29 -8.25
C TYR A 174 10.10 2.56 -7.95
N ASN A 175 10.32 1.40 -8.59
CA ASN A 175 11.61 0.71 -8.52
C ASN A 175 12.69 1.49 -9.32
N LYS A 176 13.95 1.06 -9.25
CA LYS A 176 15.07 1.76 -9.91
C LYS A 176 14.80 2.04 -11.40
N THR A 177 14.49 1.00 -12.17
CA THR A 177 14.22 1.11 -13.62
C THR A 177 13.04 2.03 -13.93
N GLN A 178 12.04 2.10 -13.05
CA GLN A 178 10.88 2.98 -13.23
C GLN A 178 11.18 4.45 -12.93
N ARG A 179 12.17 4.74 -12.08
CA ARG A 179 12.61 6.11 -11.78
C ARG A 179 13.57 6.67 -12.83
N ASP A 180 14.29 5.79 -13.52
CA ASP A 180 15.22 6.15 -14.58
C ASP A 180 14.51 6.50 -15.90
N LYS A 181 13.21 6.19 -16.02
CA LYS A 181 12.36 6.46 -17.19
C LYS A 181 11.66 7.81 -17.06
#